data_AF-A0A939UPQ9-F1
#
_entry.id   AF-A0A939UPQ9-F1
#
_cell.length_a   1.000
_cell.length_b   1.000
_cell.length_c   1.000
_cell.angle_alpha   90.00
_cell.angle_beta   90.00
_cell.angle_gamma   90.00
#
_symmetry.space_group_name_H-M   'P 1'
#
loop_
_entity.id
_entity.type
_entity.pdbx_description
1 polymer ?
#
loop_
_entity_poly.entity_id
_entity_poly.type
_entity_poly.pdbx_seq_one_letter_code
_entity_poly.pdbx_strand_id
1 'polypeptide(L)'
;WHTSFASFDEADYPFNSEAEIKAYRENIFASPDTRRRYLDFTDWYRGCMTDLSEWWIGTTREIVGDTDVYLCTGGHSAAELGGHFADQCRVAAKYGAGVRITNEASDYAANLTVTRWVASSGKFYGALFGFEPAGLEDFYGIPARIYNATASGADQLHDYNTNVTGADKTLEQQRKHFKYLFHTKPVVPVALWYPDVQMVMQWDDFLKKAGILRDYVDYDFVDESMALRGALDRNRVLVVAHGRIMETSVAEKLAGWARAGGRIIVVDVDRFESVEGGDAPEKLLFPSGPAGGRYGMGYIYRVADYKELAKKLTEILWKLGYPVYEIAENGLYVTQIEKDRLLVYSKNEEAKDLVVNYKGKRTVVPCEGKTITDINL
;
A
#
# COMPACT_ATOMS: atom_id res chain seq x y z
N TRP A 1 10.16 11.83 -26.45
CA TRP A 1 9.58 10.64 -27.10
C TRP A 1 10.29 10.24 -28.40
N HIS A 2 11.36 10.93 -28.82
CA HIS A 2 12.01 10.69 -30.14
C HIS A 2 11.01 10.67 -31.31
N THR A 3 10.00 11.55 -31.27
CA THR A 3 8.99 11.71 -32.31
C THR A 3 9.41 12.80 -33.30
N SER A 4 8.78 12.78 -34.48
CA SER A 4 8.93 13.82 -35.51
C SER A 4 7.85 14.90 -35.42
N PHE A 5 7.12 14.99 -34.30
CA PHE A 5 6.06 15.98 -34.13
C PHE A 5 6.66 17.39 -34.18
N ALA A 6 6.16 18.23 -35.08
CA ALA A 6 6.59 19.60 -35.24
C ALA A 6 5.88 20.57 -34.28
N SER A 7 4.75 20.13 -33.69
CA SER A 7 3.97 20.90 -32.71
C SER A 7 3.19 19.97 -31.77
N PHE A 8 2.61 20.52 -30.69
CA PHE A 8 1.75 19.75 -29.78
C PHE A 8 0.44 19.30 -30.43
N ASP A 9 -0.06 20.03 -31.43
CA ASP A 9 -1.30 19.67 -32.14
C ASP A 9 -1.15 18.39 -32.98
N GLU A 10 0.10 17.97 -33.25
CA GLU A 10 0.42 16.71 -33.92
C GLU A 10 0.54 15.53 -32.95
N ALA A 11 0.58 15.78 -31.63
CA ALA A 11 0.63 14.73 -30.64
C ALA A 11 -0.80 14.18 -30.41
N ASP A 12 -1.01 12.92 -30.78
CA ASP A 12 -2.30 12.24 -30.62
C ASP A 12 -2.18 11.00 -29.72
N TYR A 13 -3.34 10.49 -29.30
CA TYR A 13 -3.48 9.23 -28.60
C TYR A 13 -2.76 8.12 -29.40
N PRO A 14 -1.75 7.44 -28.83
CA PRO A 14 -0.91 6.52 -29.58
C PRO A 14 -1.63 5.26 -30.11
N PHE A 15 -2.89 5.01 -29.73
CA PHE A 15 -3.56 3.74 -29.97
C PHE A 15 -4.98 3.93 -30.51
N ASN A 16 -5.35 3.19 -31.56
CA ASN A 16 -6.71 3.20 -32.10
C ASN A 16 -7.47 1.88 -31.82
N SER A 17 -6.82 0.91 -31.17
CA SER A 17 -7.42 -0.38 -30.84
C SER A 17 -6.74 -1.06 -29.63
N GLU A 18 -7.44 -2.00 -28.99
CA GLU A 18 -6.86 -2.84 -27.93
C GLU A 18 -5.64 -3.65 -28.40
N ALA A 19 -5.63 -4.08 -29.66
CA ALA A 19 -4.51 -4.80 -30.25
C ALA A 19 -3.24 -3.94 -30.32
N GLU A 20 -3.38 -2.66 -30.65
CA GLU A 20 -2.26 -1.71 -30.66
C GLU A 20 -1.75 -1.42 -29.24
N ILE A 21 -2.64 -1.26 -28.26
CA ILE A 21 -2.26 -1.11 -26.84
C ILE A 21 -1.46 -2.34 -26.39
N LYS A 22 -1.95 -3.54 -26.70
CA LYS A 22 -1.29 -4.79 -26.34
C LYS A 22 0.09 -4.89 -26.98
N ALA A 23 0.20 -4.67 -28.30
CA ALA A 23 1.47 -4.71 -29.02
C ALA A 23 2.46 -3.67 -28.49
N TYR A 24 1.99 -2.48 -28.11
CA TYR A 24 2.83 -1.46 -27.51
C TYR A 24 3.34 -1.88 -26.13
N ARG A 25 2.48 -2.43 -25.28
CA ARG A 25 2.84 -2.95 -23.95
C ARG A 25 3.87 -4.08 -24.02
N GLU A 26 3.73 -4.99 -24.97
CA GLU A 26 4.71 -6.05 -25.22
C GLU A 26 6.10 -5.48 -25.59
N ASN A 27 6.16 -4.27 -26.13
CA ASN A 27 7.39 -3.58 -26.51
C ASN A 27 7.77 -2.41 -25.59
N ILE A 28 7.11 -2.24 -24.43
CA ILE A 28 7.30 -1.06 -23.59
C ILE A 28 8.74 -0.90 -23.09
N PHE A 29 9.45 -2.03 -22.92
CA PHE A 29 10.84 -2.04 -22.49
C PHE A 29 11.85 -1.97 -23.63
N ALA A 30 11.41 -1.88 -24.90
CA ALA A 30 12.29 -1.88 -26.07
C ALA A 30 13.24 -0.67 -26.10
N SER A 31 12.78 0.50 -25.62
CA SER A 31 13.63 1.67 -25.45
C SER A 31 13.13 2.57 -24.32
N PRO A 32 13.99 3.43 -23.75
CA PRO A 32 13.57 4.45 -22.79
C PRO A 32 12.50 5.41 -23.31
N ASP A 33 12.54 5.75 -24.59
CA ASP A 33 11.55 6.65 -25.21
C ASP A 33 10.15 6.07 -25.23
N THR A 34 10.03 4.76 -25.49
CA THR A 34 8.76 4.03 -25.46
C THR A 34 8.17 4.03 -24.05
N ARG A 35 9.02 3.86 -23.02
CA ARG A 35 8.61 3.94 -21.60
C ARG A 35 8.08 5.33 -21.28
N ARG A 36 8.90 6.36 -21.54
CA ARG A 36 8.56 7.76 -21.26
C ARG A 36 7.25 8.18 -21.93
N ARG A 37 7.05 7.85 -23.22
CA ARG A 37 5.81 8.17 -23.92
C ARG A 37 4.58 7.54 -23.27
N TYR A 38 4.69 6.29 -22.80
CA TYR A 38 3.57 5.59 -22.17
C TYR A 38 3.23 6.15 -20.79
N LEU A 39 4.28 6.46 -20.01
CA LEU A 39 4.13 7.08 -18.69
C LEU A 39 3.50 8.46 -18.83
N ASP A 40 4.03 9.33 -19.70
CA ASP A 40 3.48 10.67 -19.91
C ASP A 40 2.00 10.64 -20.35
N PHE A 41 1.63 9.68 -21.22
CA PHE A 41 0.24 9.48 -21.61
C PHE A 41 -0.64 9.02 -20.42
N THR A 42 -0.17 8.03 -19.67
CA THR A 42 -0.91 7.47 -18.54
C THR A 42 -1.09 8.51 -17.44
N ASP A 43 -0.07 9.33 -17.18
CA ASP A 43 -0.10 10.43 -16.23
C ASP A 43 -1.11 11.51 -16.66
N TRP A 44 -1.12 11.89 -17.94
CA TRP A 44 -2.15 12.78 -18.46
C TRP A 44 -3.56 12.21 -18.27
N TYR A 45 -3.78 10.95 -18.64
CA TYR A 45 -5.10 10.32 -18.54
C TYR A 45 -5.58 10.22 -17.08
N ARG A 46 -4.73 9.71 -16.18
CA ARG A 46 -5.02 9.66 -14.73
C ARG A 46 -5.22 11.05 -14.14
N GLY A 47 -4.48 12.05 -14.63
CA GLY A 47 -4.67 13.46 -14.29
C GLY A 47 -6.08 13.94 -14.64
N CYS A 48 -6.52 13.76 -15.89
CA CYS A 48 -7.87 14.13 -16.31
C CYS A 48 -8.98 13.41 -15.50
N MET A 49 -8.80 12.12 -15.20
CA MET A 49 -9.77 11.37 -14.38
C MET A 49 -9.78 11.83 -12.92
N THR A 50 -8.63 12.27 -12.40
CA THR A 50 -8.51 12.88 -11.07
C THR A 50 -9.17 14.24 -11.04
N ASP A 51 -9.01 15.07 -12.08
CA ASP A 51 -9.67 16.38 -12.19
C ASP A 51 -11.20 16.23 -12.25
N LEU A 52 -11.69 15.24 -13.00
CA LEU A 52 -13.12 14.91 -13.01
C LEU A 52 -13.62 14.49 -11.62
N SER A 53 -12.83 13.67 -10.91
CA SER A 53 -13.14 13.26 -9.54
C SER A 53 -13.16 14.46 -8.59
N GLU A 54 -12.19 15.36 -8.69
CA GLU A 54 -12.12 16.60 -7.90
C GLU A 54 -13.35 17.48 -8.14
N TRP A 55 -13.71 17.70 -9.42
CA TRP A 55 -14.91 18.46 -9.79
C TRP A 55 -16.18 17.84 -9.21
N TRP A 56 -16.34 16.52 -9.32
CA TRP A 56 -17.50 15.81 -8.78
C TRP A 56 -17.58 15.93 -7.26
N ILE A 57 -16.47 15.73 -6.54
CA ILE A 57 -16.42 15.84 -5.08
C ILE A 57 -16.75 17.27 -4.65
N GLY A 58 -16.14 18.28 -5.27
CA GLY A 58 -16.36 19.69 -4.94
C GLY A 58 -17.81 20.12 -5.16
N THR A 59 -18.38 19.81 -6.33
CA THR A 59 -19.79 20.09 -6.64
C THR A 59 -20.72 19.37 -5.66
N THR A 60 -20.45 18.10 -5.35
CA THR A 60 -21.25 17.34 -4.38
C THR A 60 -21.21 18.00 -3.00
N ARG A 61 -20.03 18.41 -2.52
CA ARG A 61 -19.83 19.05 -1.22
C ARG A 61 -20.61 20.36 -1.10
N GLU A 62 -20.67 21.17 -2.15
CA GLU A 62 -21.47 22.40 -2.18
C GLU A 62 -22.97 22.14 -1.98
N ILE A 63 -23.47 20.99 -2.44
CA ILE A 63 -24.89 20.61 -2.37
C ILE A 63 -25.24 19.95 -1.02
N VAL A 64 -24.41 19.03 -0.53
CA VAL A 64 -24.75 18.17 0.63
C VAL A 64 -24.22 18.68 1.98
N GLY A 65 -23.50 19.81 1.98
CA GLY A 65 -22.96 20.42 3.20
C GLY A 65 -21.94 19.51 3.87
N ASP A 66 -22.04 19.33 5.19
CA ASP A 66 -21.07 18.55 5.99
C ASP A 66 -21.27 17.03 5.96
N THR A 67 -22.21 16.52 5.16
CA THR A 67 -22.44 15.07 5.03
C THR A 67 -21.19 14.39 4.47
N ASP A 68 -20.73 13.28 5.06
CA ASP A 68 -19.56 12.57 4.52
C ASP A 68 -19.78 12.13 3.06
N VAL A 69 -18.86 12.52 2.19
CA VAL A 69 -18.86 12.18 0.76
C VAL A 69 -17.72 11.22 0.50
N TYR A 70 -18.00 10.11 -0.19
CA TYR A 70 -16.99 9.14 -0.58
C TYR A 70 -16.96 8.95 -2.10
N LEU A 71 -15.80 9.16 -2.70
CA LEU A 71 -15.52 8.68 -4.05
C LEU A 71 -15.36 7.16 -3.99
N CYS A 72 -16.25 6.43 -4.66
CA CYS A 72 -16.14 4.97 -4.75
C CYS A 72 -15.20 4.61 -5.90
N THR A 73 -14.18 3.82 -5.61
CA THR A 73 -13.16 3.38 -6.55
C THR A 73 -12.92 1.89 -6.38
N GLY A 74 -12.36 1.22 -7.39
CA GLY A 74 -12.12 -0.21 -7.30
C GLY A 74 -11.15 -0.72 -8.33
N GLY A 75 -10.92 -2.03 -8.28
CA GLY A 75 -9.98 -2.69 -9.17
C GLY A 75 -8.54 -2.54 -8.70
N HIS A 76 -7.61 -2.56 -9.64
CA HIS A 76 -6.18 -2.66 -9.35
C HIS A 76 -5.40 -1.55 -10.04
N SER A 77 -6.04 -0.41 -10.33
CA SER A 77 -5.38 0.81 -10.84
C SER A 77 -4.50 0.61 -12.09
N ALA A 78 -4.78 -0.42 -12.89
CA ALA A 78 -4.23 -0.53 -14.24
C ALA A 78 -4.51 0.76 -15.02
N ALA A 79 -3.58 1.14 -15.90
CA ALA A 79 -3.62 2.42 -16.61
C ALA A 79 -4.99 2.70 -17.26
N GLU A 80 -5.63 1.67 -17.83
CA GLU A 80 -6.94 1.74 -18.50
C GLU A 80 -8.07 2.17 -17.58
N LEU A 81 -7.99 1.86 -16.29
CA LEU A 81 -9.00 2.24 -15.30
C LEU A 81 -8.94 3.73 -14.96
N GLY A 82 -7.86 4.43 -15.31
CA GLY A 82 -7.68 5.86 -15.08
C GLY A 82 -7.59 6.28 -13.61
N GLY A 83 -7.68 5.34 -12.68
CA GLY A 83 -7.60 5.58 -11.24
C GLY A 83 -6.15 5.60 -10.74
N HIS A 84 -5.79 6.66 -10.03
CA HIS A 84 -4.60 6.72 -9.18
C HIS A 84 -5.03 6.96 -7.74
N PHE A 85 -5.00 5.91 -6.91
CA PHE A 85 -5.66 5.93 -5.60
C PHE A 85 -5.08 6.96 -4.62
N ALA A 86 -3.77 7.22 -4.67
CA ALA A 86 -3.18 8.26 -3.84
C ALA A 86 -3.65 9.68 -4.23
N ASP A 87 -3.79 9.95 -5.53
CA ASP A 87 -4.23 11.25 -6.02
C ASP A 87 -5.73 11.46 -5.79
N GLN A 88 -6.53 10.40 -5.93
CA GLN A 88 -7.95 10.40 -5.52
C GLN A 88 -8.09 10.76 -4.03
N CYS A 89 -7.28 10.16 -3.15
CA CYS A 89 -7.27 10.52 -1.73
C CYS A 89 -6.81 11.97 -1.53
N ARG A 90 -5.78 12.43 -2.25
CA ARG A 90 -5.28 13.81 -2.16
C ARG A 90 -6.35 14.83 -2.52
N VAL A 91 -7.11 14.62 -3.60
CA VAL A 91 -8.16 15.56 -4.00
C VAL A 91 -9.36 15.47 -3.07
N ALA A 92 -9.74 14.27 -2.61
CA ALA A 92 -10.82 14.09 -1.63
C ALA A 92 -10.53 14.85 -0.31
N ALA A 93 -9.28 14.80 0.17
CA ALA A 93 -8.87 15.51 1.39
C ALA A 93 -9.10 17.03 1.33
N LYS A 94 -8.97 17.66 0.16
CA LYS A 94 -9.21 19.11 -0.01
C LYS A 94 -10.62 19.54 0.39
N TYR A 95 -11.58 18.62 0.30
CA TYR A 95 -13.01 18.85 0.55
C TYR A 95 -13.52 18.15 1.82
N GLY A 96 -12.62 17.64 2.67
CA GLY A 96 -12.99 16.81 3.81
C GLY A 96 -13.81 15.58 3.40
N ALA A 97 -13.57 15.06 2.19
CA ALA A 97 -14.24 13.88 1.66
C ALA A 97 -13.34 12.66 1.81
N GLY A 98 -13.86 11.50 1.40
CA GLY A 98 -13.13 10.25 1.45
C GLY A 98 -13.10 9.45 0.16
N VAL A 99 -12.39 8.34 0.22
CA VAL A 99 -12.34 7.32 -0.84
C VAL A 99 -12.77 5.98 -0.25
N ARG A 100 -13.74 5.32 -0.89
CA ARG A 100 -14.13 3.96 -0.56
C ARG A 100 -13.64 3.01 -1.64
N ILE A 101 -12.89 1.98 -1.25
CA ILE A 101 -12.33 1.01 -2.19
C ILE A 101 -13.12 -0.30 -2.19
N THR A 102 -13.60 -0.70 -3.37
CA THR A 102 -14.47 -1.85 -3.63
C THR A 102 -13.68 -3.05 -4.13
N ASN A 103 -13.01 -3.75 -3.20
CA ASN A 103 -12.06 -4.80 -3.53
C ASN A 103 -11.99 -5.96 -2.53
N GLU A 104 -12.68 -5.86 -1.38
CA GLU A 104 -12.57 -6.90 -0.36
C GLU A 104 -13.35 -8.18 -0.72
N ALA A 105 -12.93 -9.28 -0.12
CA ALA A 105 -13.57 -10.59 -0.10
C ALA A 105 -13.27 -11.27 1.26
N SER A 106 -13.19 -12.60 1.32
CA SER A 106 -12.98 -13.33 2.59
C SER A 106 -11.53 -13.41 3.08
N ASP A 107 -10.53 -13.20 2.21
CA ASP A 107 -9.12 -13.39 2.58
C ASP A 107 -8.45 -12.08 3.01
N TYR A 108 -7.99 -12.01 4.26
CA TYR A 108 -7.38 -10.79 4.80
C TYR A 108 -6.14 -10.34 4.05
N ALA A 109 -5.24 -11.26 3.68
CA ALA A 109 -3.98 -10.89 3.03
C ALA A 109 -4.26 -10.28 1.64
N ALA A 110 -5.15 -10.91 0.87
CA ALA A 110 -5.63 -10.37 -0.39
C ALA A 110 -6.30 -9.00 -0.20
N ASN A 111 -7.26 -8.89 0.73
CA ASN A 111 -7.97 -7.64 1.03
C ASN A 111 -7.00 -6.50 1.37
N LEU A 112 -6.00 -6.78 2.21
CA LEU A 112 -5.02 -5.79 2.59
C LEU A 112 -4.25 -5.29 1.38
N THR A 113 -3.76 -6.17 0.50
CA THR A 113 -2.89 -5.76 -0.61
C THR A 113 -3.55 -4.79 -1.57
N VAL A 114 -4.87 -4.89 -1.75
CA VAL A 114 -5.66 -4.01 -2.62
C VAL A 114 -6.15 -2.76 -1.89
N THR A 115 -6.56 -2.88 -0.63
CA THR A 115 -7.10 -1.74 0.14
C THR A 115 -6.00 -0.84 0.74
N ARG A 116 -4.78 -1.35 0.93
CA ARG A 116 -3.70 -0.64 1.62
C ARG A 116 -3.28 0.63 0.90
N TRP A 117 -3.40 0.70 -0.43
CA TRP A 117 -3.04 1.93 -1.15
C TRP A 117 -3.95 3.10 -0.74
N VAL A 118 -5.27 2.89 -0.74
CA VAL A 118 -6.24 3.89 -0.28
C VAL A 118 -6.06 4.18 1.21
N ALA A 119 -5.90 3.17 2.06
CA ALA A 119 -5.71 3.38 3.50
C ALA A 119 -4.45 4.21 3.82
N SER A 120 -3.34 3.92 3.15
CA SER A 120 -2.06 4.62 3.38
C SER A 120 -2.13 6.06 2.89
N SER A 121 -2.73 6.27 1.72
CA SER A 121 -2.93 7.58 1.10
C SER A 121 -3.92 8.44 1.89
N GLY A 122 -5.05 7.88 2.30
CA GLY A 122 -6.06 8.56 3.11
C GLY A 122 -5.46 9.05 4.43
N LYS A 123 -4.74 8.18 5.14
CA LYS A 123 -4.00 8.59 6.35
C LYS A 123 -2.95 9.67 6.11
N PHE A 124 -2.28 9.68 4.94
CA PHE A 124 -1.23 10.66 4.64
C PHE A 124 -1.80 12.03 4.28
N TYR A 125 -2.79 12.06 3.39
CA TYR A 125 -3.42 13.31 2.94
C TYR A 125 -4.49 13.84 3.89
N GLY A 126 -4.98 13.02 4.82
CA GLY A 126 -6.09 13.36 5.72
C GLY A 126 -7.47 13.22 5.07
N ALA A 127 -7.61 12.37 4.05
CA ALA A 127 -8.92 12.01 3.53
C ALA A 127 -9.56 10.93 4.40
N LEU A 128 -10.89 10.94 4.46
CA LEU A 128 -11.62 9.80 5.00
C LEU A 128 -11.37 8.59 4.09
N PHE A 129 -11.45 7.37 4.64
CA PHE A 129 -11.43 6.18 3.79
C PHE A 129 -12.23 5.03 4.36
N GLY A 130 -12.72 4.19 3.45
CA GLY A 130 -13.48 3.01 3.82
C GLY A 130 -13.29 1.85 2.87
N PHE A 131 -13.76 0.69 3.31
CA PHE A 131 -13.66 -0.55 2.54
C PHE A 131 -15.03 -1.09 2.17
N GLU A 132 -15.10 -1.67 0.99
CA GLU A 132 -16.28 -2.27 0.40
C GLU A 132 -15.89 -3.60 -0.26
N PRO A 133 -16.73 -4.64 -0.21
CA PRO A 133 -16.43 -5.88 -0.87
C PRO A 133 -16.74 -5.82 -2.36
N ALA A 134 -15.95 -6.54 -3.18
CA ALA A 134 -16.18 -6.67 -4.61
C ALA A 134 -17.11 -7.84 -4.97
N GLY A 135 -17.52 -8.66 -3.99
CA GLY A 135 -18.32 -9.85 -4.23
C GLY A 135 -18.87 -10.50 -2.97
N LEU A 136 -19.22 -11.78 -3.10
CA LEU A 136 -19.72 -12.59 -1.98
C LEU A 136 -18.62 -12.87 -0.97
N GLU A 137 -19.02 -12.92 0.29
CA GLU A 137 -18.17 -13.26 1.42
C GLU A 137 -18.69 -14.51 2.13
N ASP A 138 -17.76 -15.22 2.77
CA ASP A 138 -18.10 -16.28 3.70
C ASP A 138 -18.00 -15.80 5.16
N PHE A 139 -18.37 -16.67 6.08
CA PHE A 139 -18.37 -16.36 7.51
C PHE A 139 -16.96 -16.19 8.11
N TYR A 140 -15.90 -16.68 7.46
CA TYR A 140 -14.51 -16.39 7.85
C TYR A 140 -14.06 -15.01 7.34
N GLY A 141 -14.67 -14.51 6.27
CA GLY A 141 -14.43 -13.16 5.74
C GLY A 141 -14.84 -12.04 6.69
N ILE A 142 -15.91 -12.24 7.46
CA ILE A 142 -16.43 -11.23 8.40
C ILE A 142 -15.37 -10.72 9.40
N PRO A 143 -14.72 -11.58 10.23
CA PRO A 143 -13.67 -11.11 11.13
C PRO A 143 -12.46 -10.55 10.38
N ALA A 144 -12.11 -11.07 9.20
CA ALA A 144 -11.00 -10.56 8.39
C ALA A 144 -11.23 -9.11 7.95
N ARG A 145 -12.44 -8.77 7.51
CA ARG A 145 -12.81 -7.42 7.05
C ARG A 145 -12.98 -6.43 8.19
N ILE A 146 -13.61 -6.85 9.30
CA ILE A 146 -13.67 -6.04 10.53
C ILE A 146 -12.25 -5.73 11.02
N TYR A 147 -11.38 -6.74 11.06
CA TYR A 147 -9.97 -6.52 11.40
C TYR A 147 -9.30 -5.55 10.44
N ASN A 148 -9.46 -5.72 9.12
CA ASN A 148 -8.83 -4.83 8.14
C ASN A 148 -9.26 -3.38 8.32
N ALA A 149 -10.56 -3.10 8.46
CA ALA A 149 -11.10 -1.77 8.72
C ALA A 149 -10.48 -1.14 9.98
N THR A 150 -10.57 -1.84 11.11
CA THR A 150 -10.09 -1.34 12.40
C THR A 150 -8.57 -1.18 12.43
N ALA A 151 -7.81 -2.17 11.96
CA ALA A 151 -6.35 -2.14 11.93
C ALA A 151 -5.83 -1.06 10.98
N SER A 152 -6.57 -0.74 9.92
CA SER A 152 -6.20 0.34 9.01
C SER A 152 -6.56 1.73 9.54
N GLY A 153 -7.47 1.80 10.51
CA GLY A 153 -8.04 3.06 11.00
C GLY A 153 -9.09 3.64 10.05
N ALA A 154 -9.85 2.79 9.35
CA ALA A 154 -10.88 3.22 8.42
C ALA A 154 -12.03 3.96 9.12
N ASP A 155 -12.65 4.89 8.39
CA ASP A 155 -13.83 5.65 8.82
C ASP A 155 -15.12 4.90 8.51
N GLN A 156 -15.08 3.98 7.53
CA GLN A 156 -16.24 3.20 7.10
C GLN A 156 -15.86 1.77 6.73
N LEU A 157 -16.72 0.82 7.11
CA LEU A 157 -16.79 -0.52 6.54
C LEU A 157 -18.19 -0.71 5.94
N HIS A 158 -18.28 -0.76 4.62
CA HIS A 158 -19.52 -1.05 3.92
C HIS A 158 -19.68 -2.56 3.73
N ASP A 159 -20.91 -3.04 3.75
CA ASP A 159 -21.22 -4.42 3.38
C ASP A 159 -22.59 -4.51 2.70
N TYR A 160 -22.74 -5.51 1.83
CA TYR A 160 -24.01 -5.84 1.21
C TYR A 160 -24.85 -6.67 2.16
N ASN A 161 -26.16 -6.37 2.25
CA ASN A 161 -27.09 -7.07 3.14
C ASN A 161 -27.00 -8.60 3.00
N THR A 162 -26.81 -9.11 1.79
CA THR A 162 -26.72 -10.55 1.53
C THR A 162 -25.48 -11.21 2.11
N ASN A 163 -24.35 -10.52 2.25
CA ASN A 163 -23.14 -11.05 2.88
C ASN A 163 -23.34 -11.18 4.40
N VAL A 164 -23.95 -10.17 5.02
CA VAL A 164 -24.15 -10.12 6.47
C VAL A 164 -25.31 -10.99 6.94
N THR A 165 -26.46 -10.95 6.25
CA THR A 165 -27.70 -11.58 6.71
C THR A 165 -28.14 -12.77 5.86
N GLY A 166 -27.35 -13.20 4.87
CA GLY A 166 -27.69 -14.31 3.99
C GLY A 166 -27.65 -15.70 4.64
N ALA A 167 -26.97 -15.84 5.78
CA ALA A 167 -26.89 -17.10 6.54
C ALA A 167 -26.74 -16.86 8.05
N ASP A 168 -27.24 -17.79 8.87
CA ASP A 168 -27.12 -17.69 10.34
C ASP A 168 -25.66 -17.60 10.80
N LYS A 169 -24.74 -18.31 10.12
CA LYS A 169 -23.31 -18.30 10.44
C LYS A 169 -22.67 -16.93 10.19
N THR A 170 -23.02 -16.22 9.12
CA THR A 170 -22.44 -14.88 8.87
C THR A 170 -22.97 -13.87 9.89
N LEU A 171 -24.25 -13.95 10.24
CA LEU A 171 -24.85 -13.12 11.29
C LEU A 171 -24.23 -13.37 12.67
N GLU A 172 -23.96 -14.62 13.03
CA GLU A 172 -23.27 -14.98 14.27
C GLU A 172 -21.86 -14.38 14.32
N GLN A 173 -21.10 -14.51 13.23
CA GLN A 173 -19.75 -13.94 13.14
C GLN A 173 -19.76 -12.41 13.24
N GLN A 174 -20.74 -11.75 12.60
CA GLN A 174 -20.94 -10.31 12.72
C GLN A 174 -21.17 -9.92 14.18
N ARG A 175 -22.11 -10.58 14.88
CA ARG A 175 -22.41 -10.28 16.29
C ARG A 175 -21.21 -10.52 17.21
N LYS A 176 -20.47 -11.62 16.99
CA LYS A 176 -19.28 -11.96 17.78
C LYS A 176 -18.17 -10.90 17.64
N HIS A 177 -17.98 -10.37 16.44
CA HIS A 177 -16.83 -9.52 16.11
C HIS A 177 -17.14 -8.02 16.02
N PHE A 178 -18.40 -7.61 16.03
CA PHE A 178 -18.79 -6.20 15.91
C PHE A 178 -18.10 -5.29 16.94
N LYS A 179 -17.84 -5.79 18.15
CA LYS A 179 -17.09 -5.08 19.20
C LYS A 179 -15.67 -4.66 18.78
N TYR A 180 -15.10 -5.29 17.75
CA TYR A 180 -13.78 -4.96 17.21
C TYR A 180 -13.84 -3.94 16.08
N LEU A 181 -15.02 -3.47 15.66
CA LEU A 181 -15.17 -2.40 14.69
C LEU A 181 -15.20 -1.06 15.42
N PHE A 182 -14.04 -0.42 15.55
CA PHE A 182 -13.88 0.89 16.16
C PHE A 182 -12.75 1.66 15.46
N HIS A 183 -12.77 2.99 15.56
CA HIS A 183 -11.76 3.81 14.91
C HIS A 183 -10.44 3.78 15.70
N THR A 184 -9.31 3.69 15.00
CA THR A 184 -7.96 3.63 15.59
C THR A 184 -6.99 4.57 14.88
N LYS A 185 -5.82 4.80 15.49
CA LYS A 185 -4.71 5.54 14.87
C LYS A 185 -3.49 4.62 14.79
N PRO A 186 -3.43 3.72 13.78
CA PRO A 186 -2.42 2.68 13.75
C PRO A 186 -1.00 3.26 13.67
N VAL A 187 -0.09 2.64 14.41
CA VAL A 187 1.33 2.97 14.46
C VAL A 187 2.06 2.05 13.50
N VAL A 188 2.37 2.56 12.31
CA VAL A 188 2.93 1.75 11.21
C VAL A 188 4.32 2.26 10.84
N PRO A 189 5.40 1.78 11.50
CA PRO A 189 6.75 2.29 11.26
C PRO A 189 7.37 1.81 9.93
N VAL A 190 6.75 0.84 9.25
CA VAL A 190 7.25 0.28 8.01
C VAL A 190 6.39 0.79 6.84
N ALA A 191 7.05 1.23 5.78
CA ALA A 191 6.45 1.43 4.47
C ALA A 191 6.88 0.31 3.53
N LEU A 192 5.99 -0.12 2.63
CA LEU A 192 6.30 -0.88 1.44
C LEU A 192 6.21 0.07 0.23
N TRP A 193 7.26 0.08 -0.57
CA TRP A 193 7.28 0.78 -1.85
C TRP A 193 6.23 0.20 -2.79
N TYR A 194 5.26 1.02 -3.20
CA TYR A 194 4.37 0.70 -4.32
C TYR A 194 5.00 1.27 -5.59
N PRO A 195 5.51 0.44 -6.52
CA PRO A 195 6.27 0.94 -7.65
C PRO A 195 5.35 1.31 -8.81
N ASP A 196 4.58 2.41 -8.70
CA ASP A 196 3.55 2.77 -9.69
C ASP A 196 4.14 2.92 -11.10
N VAL A 197 5.34 3.50 -11.23
CA VAL A 197 6.03 3.63 -12.52
C VAL A 197 6.24 2.26 -13.19
N GLN A 198 6.69 1.25 -12.42
CA GLN A 198 6.85 -0.11 -12.94
C GLN A 198 5.48 -0.75 -13.23
N MET A 199 4.53 -0.62 -12.30
CA MET A 199 3.21 -1.28 -12.38
C MET A 199 2.36 -0.76 -13.53
N VAL A 200 2.50 0.53 -13.90
CA VAL A 200 1.88 1.11 -15.09
C VAL A 200 2.41 0.44 -16.35
N MET A 201 3.73 0.27 -16.46
CA MET A 201 4.34 -0.33 -17.64
C MET A 201 4.09 -1.83 -17.74
N GLN A 202 4.16 -2.52 -16.60
CA GLN A 202 4.00 -3.96 -16.51
C GLN A 202 3.36 -4.33 -15.18
N TRP A 203 2.11 -4.78 -15.25
CA TRP A 203 1.43 -5.39 -14.12
C TRP A 203 2.06 -6.76 -13.81
N ASP A 204 2.56 -6.95 -12.59
CA ASP A 204 3.30 -8.14 -12.16
C ASP A 204 2.90 -8.57 -10.73
N ASP A 205 3.62 -9.53 -10.16
CA ASP A 205 3.39 -10.19 -8.86
C ASP A 205 3.54 -9.27 -7.61
N PHE A 206 3.46 -7.94 -7.74
CA PHE A 206 3.59 -7.00 -6.63
C PHE A 206 2.61 -7.29 -5.48
N LEU A 207 1.32 -7.47 -5.78
CA LEU A 207 0.31 -7.71 -4.74
C LEU A 207 0.58 -8.99 -3.96
N LYS A 208 1.08 -10.02 -4.63
CA LYS A 208 1.51 -11.27 -4.00
C LYS A 208 2.69 -11.04 -3.06
N LYS A 209 3.71 -10.28 -3.49
CA LYS A 209 4.86 -9.92 -2.65
C LYS A 209 4.45 -9.07 -1.44
N ALA A 210 3.51 -8.14 -1.63
CA ALA A 210 2.92 -7.38 -0.54
C ALA A 210 2.23 -8.32 0.46
N GLY A 211 1.41 -9.25 -0.03
CA GLY A 211 0.75 -10.26 0.82
C GLY A 211 1.74 -11.10 1.63
N ILE A 212 2.84 -11.54 1.01
CA ILE A 212 3.93 -12.23 1.71
C ILE A 212 4.51 -11.33 2.80
N LEU A 213 4.85 -10.08 2.49
CA LEU A 213 5.37 -9.15 3.50
C LEU A 213 4.39 -8.95 4.67
N ARG A 214 3.08 -9.04 4.42
CA ARG A 214 2.07 -8.84 5.46
C ARG A 214 2.09 -9.93 6.53
N ASP A 215 2.50 -11.15 6.16
CA ASP A 215 2.73 -12.23 7.14
C ASP A 215 3.91 -11.91 8.08
N TYR A 216 4.82 -11.02 7.69
CA TYR A 216 5.98 -10.63 8.49
C TYR A 216 5.72 -9.36 9.31
N VAL A 217 5.10 -8.34 8.72
CA VAL A 217 4.93 -7.02 9.36
C VAL A 217 3.73 -6.27 8.80
N ASP A 218 3.15 -5.38 9.59
CA ASP A 218 2.19 -4.40 9.05
C ASP A 218 2.93 -3.21 8.43
N TYR A 219 2.39 -2.67 7.35
CA TYR A 219 3.03 -1.62 6.57
C TYR A 219 2.03 -0.68 5.91
N ASP A 220 2.50 0.52 5.60
CA ASP A 220 1.83 1.46 4.70
C ASP A 220 2.39 1.34 3.29
N PHE A 221 1.57 1.51 2.27
CA PHE A 221 2.06 1.74 0.91
C PHE A 221 2.53 3.18 0.76
N VAL A 222 3.66 3.34 0.07
CA VAL A 222 4.18 4.62 -0.39
C VAL A 222 4.55 4.47 -1.85
N ASP A 223 3.83 5.16 -2.72
CA ASP A 223 4.16 5.30 -4.15
C ASP A 223 5.07 6.52 -4.41
N GLU A 224 5.46 6.70 -5.67
CA GLU A 224 6.23 7.83 -6.18
C GLU A 224 5.62 9.19 -5.81
N SER A 225 4.30 9.36 -6.03
CA SER A 225 3.59 10.61 -5.76
C SER A 225 3.60 10.96 -4.26
N MET A 226 3.42 9.96 -3.41
CA MET A 226 3.42 10.06 -1.95
C MET A 226 4.84 10.35 -1.43
N ALA A 227 5.85 9.66 -1.95
CA ALA A 227 7.24 9.86 -1.55
C ALA A 227 7.72 11.28 -1.86
N LEU A 228 7.43 11.80 -3.07
CA LEU A 228 7.77 13.17 -3.46
C LEU A 228 7.17 14.21 -2.52
N ARG A 229 5.97 13.94 -1.98
CA ARG A 229 5.25 14.80 -1.05
C ARG A 229 5.59 14.58 0.43
N GLY A 230 6.50 13.64 0.75
CA GLY A 230 7.01 13.45 2.11
C GLY A 230 6.27 12.42 2.95
N ALA A 231 5.52 11.49 2.34
CA ALA A 231 4.78 10.46 3.09
C ALA A 231 5.65 9.63 4.05
N LEU A 232 6.93 9.44 3.71
CA LEU A 232 7.89 8.66 4.50
C LEU A 232 8.23 9.26 5.87
N ASP A 233 7.90 10.52 6.15
CA ASP A 233 8.14 11.14 7.46
C ASP A 233 7.34 10.44 8.59
N ARG A 234 6.26 9.77 8.21
CA ARG A 234 5.41 8.97 9.10
C ARG A 234 5.99 7.59 9.39
N ASN A 235 6.89 7.10 8.54
CA ASN A 235 7.52 5.79 8.67
C ASN A 235 8.95 5.92 9.19
N ARG A 236 9.61 4.79 9.43
CA ARG A 236 11.00 4.67 9.90
C ARG A 236 11.82 3.74 9.02
N VAL A 237 11.16 2.82 8.34
CA VAL A 237 11.75 1.85 7.42
C VAL A 237 10.93 1.84 6.14
N LEU A 238 11.60 1.84 4.99
CA LEU A 238 11.03 1.57 3.68
C LEU A 238 11.54 0.22 3.20
N VAL A 239 10.64 -0.68 2.85
CA VAL A 239 10.94 -1.94 2.18
C VAL A 239 10.68 -1.76 0.69
N VAL A 240 11.63 -2.18 -0.15
CA VAL A 240 11.47 -2.26 -1.60
C VAL A 240 11.57 -3.73 -1.98
N ALA A 241 10.44 -4.35 -2.29
CA ALA A 241 10.36 -5.78 -2.65
C ALA A 241 10.12 -6.01 -4.16
N HIS A 242 9.84 -4.93 -4.89
CA HIS A 242 9.54 -4.92 -6.31
C HIS A 242 9.76 -3.52 -6.89
N GLY A 243 9.75 -3.42 -8.22
CA GLY A 243 9.96 -2.16 -8.93
C GLY A 243 11.44 -1.81 -9.08
N ARG A 244 12.01 -2.15 -10.23
CA ARG A 244 13.40 -1.78 -10.57
C ARG A 244 13.50 -0.44 -11.30
N ILE A 245 12.46 -0.02 -12.01
CA ILE A 245 12.46 1.25 -12.74
C ILE A 245 11.73 2.31 -11.91
N MET A 246 12.34 3.48 -11.76
CA MET A 246 11.76 4.63 -11.07
C MET A 246 12.27 5.95 -11.66
N GLU A 247 11.57 7.05 -11.37
CA GLU A 247 12.07 8.38 -11.69
C GLU A 247 13.34 8.72 -10.90
N THR A 248 14.27 9.44 -11.52
CA THR A 248 15.51 9.87 -10.83
C THR A 248 15.19 10.79 -9.65
N SER A 249 14.20 11.68 -9.79
CA SER A 249 13.74 12.59 -8.72
C SER A 249 13.18 11.83 -7.51
N VAL A 250 12.53 10.69 -7.74
CA VAL A 250 12.07 9.81 -6.67
C VAL A 250 13.27 9.20 -5.94
N ALA A 251 14.25 8.67 -6.68
CA ALA A 251 15.46 8.12 -6.07
C ALA A 251 16.22 9.17 -5.25
N GLU A 252 16.29 10.43 -5.71
CA GLU A 252 16.87 11.55 -4.96
C GLU A 252 16.11 11.81 -3.65
N LYS A 253 14.77 11.76 -3.68
CA LYS A 253 13.93 11.93 -2.50
C LYS A 253 14.14 10.81 -1.48
N LEU A 254 14.14 9.56 -1.95
CA LEU A 254 14.41 8.38 -1.11
C LEU A 254 15.82 8.43 -0.51
N ALA A 255 16.83 8.79 -1.31
CA ALA A 255 18.20 8.98 -0.86
C ALA A 255 18.33 10.10 0.17
N GLY A 256 17.62 11.22 -0.02
CA GLY A 256 17.53 12.31 0.95
C GLY A 256 16.95 11.86 2.29
N TRP A 257 15.82 11.14 2.26
CA TRP A 257 15.18 10.59 3.45
C TRP A 257 16.08 9.58 4.19
N ALA A 258 16.74 8.68 3.46
CA ALA A 258 17.71 7.75 4.05
C ALA A 258 18.88 8.50 4.71
N ARG A 259 19.46 9.50 4.05
CA ARG A 259 20.54 10.34 4.64
C ARG A 259 20.10 11.05 5.91
N ALA A 260 18.83 11.43 6.01
CA ALA A 260 18.23 12.08 7.17
C ALA A 260 17.89 11.12 8.34
N GLY A 261 18.19 9.82 8.22
CA GLY A 261 17.97 8.83 9.28
C GLY A 261 16.95 7.74 8.95
N GLY A 262 16.32 7.82 7.78
CA GLY A 262 15.50 6.76 7.23
C GLY A 262 16.29 5.48 6.96
N ARG A 263 15.61 4.34 6.90
CA ARG A 263 16.22 3.04 6.60
C ARG A 263 15.53 2.43 5.40
N ILE A 264 16.28 2.04 4.37
CA ILE A 264 15.75 1.33 3.21
C ILE A 264 16.26 -0.11 3.24
N ILE A 265 15.37 -1.08 3.04
CA ILE A 265 15.72 -2.49 2.88
C ILE A 265 15.19 -2.93 1.52
N VAL A 266 16.08 -3.39 0.65
CA VAL A 266 15.76 -3.87 -0.69
C VAL A 266 15.86 -5.40 -0.68
N VAL A 267 14.83 -6.08 -1.17
CA VAL A 267 14.77 -7.53 -1.36
C VAL A 267 14.24 -7.82 -2.75
N ASP A 268 14.70 -8.88 -3.41
CA ASP A 268 14.29 -9.28 -4.76
C ASP A 268 14.42 -8.20 -5.87
N VAL A 269 15.19 -7.14 -5.63
CA VAL A 269 15.52 -6.14 -6.64
C VAL A 269 17.04 -6.07 -6.78
N ASP A 270 17.51 -6.51 -7.94
CA ASP A 270 18.91 -6.71 -8.27
C ASP A 270 19.62 -5.41 -8.67
N ARG A 271 18.88 -4.44 -9.22
CA ARG A 271 19.40 -3.12 -9.57
C ARG A 271 18.24 -2.15 -9.83
N PHE A 272 18.45 -0.87 -9.53
CA PHE A 272 17.56 0.20 -9.95
C PHE A 272 18.00 0.85 -11.27
N GLU A 273 17.03 1.27 -12.06
CA GLU A 273 17.19 1.91 -13.37
C GLU A 273 16.26 3.12 -13.45
N SER A 274 16.66 4.17 -14.16
CA SER A 274 15.77 5.30 -14.44
C SER A 274 14.80 4.96 -15.57
N VAL A 275 13.70 5.70 -15.69
CA VAL A 275 12.80 5.59 -16.84
C VAL A 275 13.56 5.78 -18.17
N GLU A 276 14.56 6.66 -18.17
CA GLU A 276 15.47 6.98 -19.27
C GLU A 276 16.53 5.89 -19.53
N GLY A 277 16.51 4.78 -18.79
CA GLY A 277 17.47 3.68 -18.93
C GLY A 277 18.83 3.93 -18.28
N GLY A 278 18.94 4.97 -17.46
CA GLY A 278 20.15 5.33 -16.75
C GLY A 278 20.31 4.59 -15.41
N ASP A 279 21.51 4.64 -14.84
CA ASP A 279 21.80 4.02 -13.54
C ASP A 279 21.80 5.01 -12.37
N ALA A 280 21.26 6.21 -12.58
CA ALA A 280 21.21 7.24 -11.57
C ALA A 280 20.46 6.79 -10.29
N PRO A 281 19.30 6.13 -10.35
CA PRO A 281 18.64 5.57 -9.16
C PRO A 281 19.53 4.62 -8.35
N GLU A 282 20.23 3.69 -9.01
CA GLU A 282 21.15 2.77 -8.34
C GLU A 282 22.29 3.52 -7.65
N LYS A 283 22.92 4.48 -8.35
CA LYS A 283 24.03 5.26 -7.78
C LYS A 283 23.60 6.12 -6.59
N LEU A 284 22.37 6.64 -6.61
CA LEU A 284 21.82 7.44 -5.53
C LEU A 284 21.51 6.60 -4.29
N LEU A 285 20.94 5.40 -4.47
CA LEU A 285 20.53 4.53 -3.36
C LEU A 285 21.66 3.61 -2.86
N PHE A 286 22.63 3.28 -3.70
CA PHE A 286 23.76 2.40 -3.36
C PHE A 286 25.13 3.01 -3.68
N PRO A 287 25.44 4.24 -3.18
CA PRO A 287 26.71 4.91 -3.49
C PRO A 287 27.93 4.20 -2.89
N SER A 288 27.72 3.38 -1.85
CA SER A 288 28.79 2.62 -1.15
C SER A 288 28.99 1.21 -1.72
N GLY A 289 28.26 0.84 -2.79
CA GLY A 289 28.29 -0.49 -3.40
C GLY A 289 26.99 -1.29 -3.23
N PRO A 290 26.86 -2.42 -3.93
CA PRO A 290 25.58 -3.11 -4.17
C PRO A 290 24.92 -3.74 -2.94
N ALA A 291 25.69 -4.01 -1.87
CA ALA A 291 25.14 -4.52 -0.61
C ALA A 291 24.48 -3.39 0.24
N GLY A 292 24.79 -2.13 -0.07
CA GLY A 292 24.43 -0.98 0.75
C GLY A 292 25.32 -0.84 1.98
N GLY A 293 24.86 -0.02 2.93
CA GLY A 293 25.56 0.27 4.17
C GLY A 293 25.00 1.50 4.87
N ARG A 294 25.82 2.11 5.71
CA ARG A 294 25.50 3.41 6.31
C ARG A 294 25.37 4.47 5.22
N TYR A 295 24.33 5.29 5.30
CA TYR A 295 24.09 6.37 4.37
C TYR A 295 23.63 7.62 5.13
N GLY A 296 24.55 8.56 5.35
CA GLY A 296 24.32 9.68 6.28
C GLY A 296 24.04 9.20 7.71
N MET A 297 22.89 9.62 8.26
CA MET A 297 22.39 9.17 9.56
C MET A 297 21.58 7.87 9.49
N GLY A 298 21.20 7.44 8.29
CA GLY A 298 20.42 6.24 8.05
C GLY A 298 21.22 5.11 7.42
N TYR A 299 20.49 4.17 6.83
CA TYR A 299 21.06 2.96 6.23
C TYR A 299 20.27 2.51 5.02
N ILE A 300 20.95 1.93 4.04
CA ILE A 300 20.35 1.22 2.93
C ILE A 300 20.94 -0.18 2.91
N TYR A 301 20.10 -1.21 2.82
CA TYR A 301 20.53 -2.60 2.77
C TYR A 301 19.93 -3.27 1.56
N ARG A 302 20.69 -4.15 0.91
CA ARG A 302 20.12 -5.18 0.03
C ARG A 302 20.28 -6.53 0.71
N VAL A 303 19.19 -7.26 0.88
CA VAL A 303 19.14 -8.56 1.54
C VAL A 303 18.82 -9.65 0.51
N ALA A 304 19.27 -10.88 0.78
CA ALA A 304 19.17 -11.96 -0.19
C ALA A 304 17.75 -12.51 -0.35
N ASP A 305 16.97 -12.54 0.72
CA ASP A 305 15.62 -13.13 0.75
C ASP A 305 14.75 -12.54 1.87
N TYR A 306 13.50 -13.03 1.96
CA TYR A 306 12.55 -12.62 2.99
C TYR A 306 12.93 -13.04 4.42
N LYS A 307 13.77 -14.07 4.59
CA LYS A 307 14.25 -14.47 5.93
C LYS A 307 15.28 -13.47 6.45
N GLU A 308 16.18 -13.01 5.59
CA GLU A 308 17.11 -11.93 5.91
C GLU A 308 16.38 -10.60 6.12
N LEU A 309 15.34 -10.31 5.32
CA LEU A 309 14.44 -9.17 5.53
C LEU A 309 13.80 -9.21 6.92
N ALA A 310 13.18 -10.34 7.29
CA ALA A 310 12.54 -10.55 8.59
C ALA A 310 13.51 -10.29 9.75
N LYS A 311 14.72 -10.86 9.67
CA LYS A 311 15.78 -10.63 10.65
C LYS A 311 16.17 -9.15 10.72
N LYS A 312 16.36 -8.49 9.59
CA LYS A 312 16.76 -7.08 9.53
C LYS A 312 15.67 -6.14 10.09
N LEU A 313 14.41 -6.40 9.76
CA LEU A 313 13.26 -5.68 10.30
C LEU A 313 13.18 -5.83 11.83
N THR A 314 13.29 -7.07 12.33
CA THR A 314 13.34 -7.37 13.77
C THR A 314 14.41 -6.53 14.48
N GLU A 315 15.65 -6.54 13.97
CA GLU A 315 16.76 -5.78 14.54
C GLU A 315 16.51 -4.27 14.55
N ILE A 316 15.95 -3.73 13.45
CA ILE A 316 15.70 -2.30 13.30
C ILE A 316 14.56 -1.85 14.20
N LEU A 317 13.42 -2.54 14.17
CA LEU A 317 12.24 -2.21 14.97
C LEU A 317 12.55 -2.29 16.47
N TRP A 318 13.32 -3.29 16.90
CA TRP A 318 13.80 -3.40 18.27
C TRP A 318 14.64 -2.19 18.68
N LYS A 319 15.63 -1.81 17.87
CA LYS A 319 16.51 -0.65 18.15
C LYS A 319 15.73 0.68 18.17
N LEU A 320 14.65 0.75 17.40
CA LEU A 320 13.76 1.91 17.36
C LEU A 320 12.70 1.90 18.48
N GLY A 321 12.67 0.86 19.31
CA GLY A 321 11.77 0.76 20.46
C GLY A 321 10.33 0.42 20.10
N TYR A 322 10.08 -0.22 18.96
CA TYR A 322 8.76 -0.76 18.60
C TYR A 322 8.56 -2.16 19.18
N PRO A 323 7.31 -2.62 19.39
CA PRO A 323 7.03 -4.02 19.68
C PRO A 323 7.57 -4.92 18.56
N VAL A 324 8.27 -5.97 18.94
CA VAL A 324 8.78 -6.98 18.00
C VAL A 324 8.18 -8.32 18.36
N TYR A 325 7.33 -8.82 17.48
CA TYR A 325 6.80 -10.18 17.56
C TYR A 325 7.61 -11.13 16.68
N GLU A 326 7.29 -12.42 16.71
CA GLU A 326 7.86 -13.38 15.77
C GLU A 326 7.49 -12.98 14.34
N ILE A 327 8.44 -12.40 13.62
CA ILE A 327 8.30 -11.99 12.22
C ILE A 327 8.48 -13.24 11.35
N ALA A 328 7.39 -14.00 11.16
CA ALA A 328 7.38 -15.25 10.43
C ALA A 328 6.00 -15.52 9.81
N GLU A 329 5.96 -16.32 8.74
CA GLU A 329 4.73 -16.83 8.16
C GLU A 329 4.06 -17.82 9.12
N ASN A 330 3.20 -17.29 10.00
CA ASN A 330 2.62 -18.05 11.10
C ASN A 330 1.08 -17.93 11.18
N GLY A 331 0.48 -17.17 10.26
CA GLY A 331 -0.96 -16.93 10.19
C GLY A 331 -1.53 -15.98 11.25
N LEU A 332 -0.67 -15.25 11.96
CA LEU A 332 -1.05 -14.16 12.85
C LEU A 332 -0.73 -12.83 12.18
N TYR A 333 -1.77 -12.08 11.86
CA TYR A 333 -1.65 -10.72 11.37
C TYR A 333 -1.72 -9.78 12.56
N VAL A 334 -0.63 -9.06 12.82
CA VAL A 334 -0.50 -8.14 13.95
C VAL A 334 -0.45 -6.71 13.42
N THR A 335 -1.18 -5.80 14.06
CA THR A 335 -1.12 -4.36 13.83
C THR A 335 -1.06 -3.65 15.17
N GLN A 336 -0.14 -2.69 15.31
CA GLN A 336 -0.11 -1.81 16.48
C GLN A 336 -1.13 -0.69 16.30
N ILE A 337 -2.23 -0.73 17.06
CA ILE A 337 -3.33 0.24 16.93
C ILE A 337 -3.17 1.44 17.87
N GLU A 338 -2.36 1.30 18.93
CA GLU A 338 -1.94 2.38 19.83
C GLU A 338 -0.55 2.08 20.42
N LYS A 339 0.02 3.01 21.20
CA LYS A 339 1.38 2.88 21.76
C LYS A 339 1.64 1.56 22.48
N ASP A 340 0.69 1.08 23.26
CA ASP A 340 0.82 -0.12 24.09
C ASP A 340 -0.31 -1.14 23.79
N ARG A 341 -0.89 -1.09 22.59
CA ARG A 341 -2.05 -1.92 22.19
C ARG A 341 -1.86 -2.53 20.81
N LEU A 342 -2.03 -3.84 20.70
CA LEU A 342 -1.98 -4.60 19.45
C LEU A 342 -3.36 -5.18 19.13
N LEU A 343 -3.70 -5.19 17.85
CA LEU A 343 -4.82 -5.96 17.32
C LEU A 343 -4.25 -7.10 16.48
N VAL A 344 -4.74 -8.31 16.73
CA VAL A 344 -4.26 -9.53 16.07
C VAL A 344 -5.42 -10.24 15.41
N TYR A 345 -5.30 -10.58 14.14
CA TYR A 345 -6.20 -11.51 13.46
C TYR A 345 -5.47 -12.83 13.19
N SER A 346 -6.09 -13.94 13.60
CA SER A 346 -5.57 -15.28 13.33
C SER A 346 -6.31 -15.90 12.15
N LYS A 347 -5.60 -16.24 11.07
CA LYS A 347 -6.15 -17.07 9.98
C LYS A 347 -6.11 -18.58 10.28
N ASN A 348 -5.48 -18.97 11.38
CA ASN A 348 -5.34 -20.36 11.79
C ASN A 348 -6.68 -20.92 12.28
N GLU A 349 -6.91 -22.23 12.09
CA GLU A 349 -8.07 -22.92 12.68
C GLU A 349 -7.91 -23.09 14.20
N GLU A 350 -6.70 -23.41 14.63
CA GLU A 350 -6.36 -23.62 16.04
C GLU A 350 -5.75 -22.36 16.66
N ALA A 351 -5.80 -22.30 17.99
CA ALA A 351 -5.15 -21.24 18.74
C ALA A 351 -3.63 -21.30 18.55
N LYS A 352 -3.00 -20.11 18.52
CA LYS A 352 -1.55 -19.97 18.38
C LYS A 352 -1.03 -18.87 19.27
N ASP A 353 0.12 -19.11 19.89
CA ASP A 353 0.74 -18.13 20.77
C ASP A 353 1.45 -17.05 19.95
N LEU A 354 1.15 -15.79 20.27
CA LEU A 354 1.94 -14.64 19.85
C LEU A 354 2.98 -14.32 20.91
N VAL A 355 4.26 -14.37 20.54
CA VAL A 355 5.36 -13.92 21.39
C VAL A 355 5.70 -12.47 21.02
N VAL A 356 5.59 -11.55 21.97
CA VAL A 356 5.91 -10.12 21.80
C VAL A 356 7.05 -9.73 22.72
N ASN A 357 8.08 -9.10 22.18
CA ASN A 357 9.15 -8.45 22.91
C ASN A 357 8.98 -6.94 22.83
N TYR A 358 8.78 -6.29 23.97
CA TYR A 358 8.57 -4.85 24.03
C TYR A 358 9.05 -4.27 25.36
N LYS A 359 9.79 -3.15 25.31
CA LYS A 359 10.36 -2.49 26.50
C LYS A 359 11.13 -3.43 27.44
N GLY A 360 11.86 -4.40 26.88
CA GLY A 360 12.63 -5.39 27.66
C GLY A 360 11.79 -6.51 28.29
N LYS A 361 10.47 -6.54 28.07
CA LYS A 361 9.56 -7.59 28.54
C LYS A 361 9.21 -8.52 27.38
N ARG A 362 9.22 -9.83 27.65
CA ARG A 362 8.70 -10.88 26.75
C ARG A 362 7.31 -11.29 27.24
N THR A 363 6.30 -11.10 26.42
CA THR A 363 4.90 -11.48 26.68
C THR A 363 4.50 -12.59 25.71
N VAL A 364 3.78 -13.60 26.19
CA VAL A 364 3.19 -14.66 25.36
C VAL A 364 1.68 -14.54 25.48
N VAL A 365 0.98 -14.41 24.35
CA VAL A 365 -0.48 -14.21 24.31
C VAL A 365 -1.12 -15.28 23.44
N PRO A 366 -2.01 -16.13 23.98
CA PRO A 366 -2.74 -17.09 23.16
C PRO A 366 -3.74 -16.33 22.27
N CYS A 367 -3.62 -16.50 20.95
CA CYS A 367 -4.54 -15.95 19.97
C CYS A 367 -5.42 -17.09 19.45
N GLU A 368 -6.72 -17.03 19.73
CA GLU A 368 -7.70 -17.98 19.22
C GLU A 368 -7.71 -18.02 17.69
N GLY A 369 -8.08 -19.17 17.10
CA GLY A 369 -8.19 -19.34 15.66
C GLY A 369 -9.39 -18.59 15.05
N LYS A 370 -9.27 -18.15 13.79
CA LYS A 370 -10.32 -17.48 13.00
C LYS A 370 -11.03 -16.33 13.71
N THR A 371 -10.30 -15.55 14.50
CA THR A 371 -10.86 -14.46 15.31
C THR A 371 -9.87 -13.33 15.52
N ILE A 372 -10.37 -12.26 16.12
CA ILE A 372 -9.59 -11.07 16.49
C ILE A 372 -9.29 -11.12 17.99
N THR A 373 -8.03 -10.85 18.34
CA THR A 373 -7.54 -10.69 19.71
C THR A 373 -7.03 -9.27 19.90
N ASP A 374 -7.48 -8.60 20.97
CA ASP A 374 -7.04 -7.25 21.37
C ASP A 374 -6.13 -7.36 22.60
N ILE A 375 -4.92 -6.82 22.50
CA ILE A 375 -3.83 -7.07 23.44
C ILE A 375 -3.30 -5.75 23.97
N ASN A 376 -3.25 -5.60 25.30
CA ASN A 376 -2.52 -4.54 25.99
C ASN A 376 -1.14 -5.06 26.46
N LEU A 377 -0.05 -4.37 26.12
CA LEU A 377 1.34 -4.84 26.28
C LEU A 377 2.00 -4.57 27.65
#